data_AF-A0A9P1IU41-F1
#
_entry.id   AF-A0A9P1IU41-F1
#
_cell.length_a   1.000
_cell.length_b   1.000
_cell.length_c   1.000
_cell.angle_alpha   90.00
_cell.angle_beta   90.00
_cell.angle_gamma   90.00
#
_symmetry.space_group_name_H-M   'P 1'
#
loop_
_entity.id
_entity.type
_entity.pdbx_description
1 polymer ?
#
loop_
_entity_poly.entity_id
_entity_poly.type
_entity_poly.pdbx_seq_one_letter_code
_entity_poly.pdbx_strand_id
1 'polypeptide(L)'
;MTHNFRSSLSFYTISKPFNCPSFISRAILYEFSDEYLRCVCTKLFCHFHNYRKEMKWVYGMDIETVVYYAAIIYDGKKIRIRSLMFLSSLAFIVSTHYAVIVYCGTMLKLHMDGKMILFSSQYKRLNHQLFRALVIQIVVPTVLMFLPVLAIYALPFFDFDISINTSPVLAGLSVYPATDGLVVICCIDIFRNFVIMIFTSSYFITIHLIAIQFVFRYWLVFDKKKIKYFKGITGLITWGGTSCTMFLVWITVINFCGMPNEFIDDFLDDEMMKVYGLEIRNIEHFALLVHSSNFETNLKGTLCVVGVLILILPNYIVIFYYGYHLWHSMDENVIFISTQTKNIQIQFIRALYFQITIPSVVLFIPVLVVHTLPFFNLNISISTIIFINALGFYPAIDGLVVLILIKEFRMGVKRK
;
A
#
# COMPACT_ATOMS: atom_id res chain seq x y z
N MET A 1 4.76 47.42 -31.17
CA MET A 1 3.98 48.39 -30.36
C MET A 1 2.70 47.69 -29.94
N THR A 2 2.36 47.40 -28.70
CA THR A 2 2.85 47.75 -27.36
C THR A 2 2.55 46.55 -26.46
N HIS A 3 3.57 46.00 -25.81
CA HIS A 3 3.40 45.21 -24.59
C HIS A 3 2.70 46.11 -23.57
N ASN A 4 1.39 45.96 -23.37
CA ASN A 4 0.63 46.81 -22.45
C ASN A 4 -0.43 46.02 -21.65
N PHE A 5 -0.14 44.76 -21.36
CA PHE A 5 -0.80 44.06 -20.26
C PHE A 5 0.28 43.57 -19.31
N ARG A 6 0.43 44.26 -18.18
CA ARG A 6 1.09 43.74 -16.98
C ARG A 6 0.15 42.69 -16.43
N SER A 7 0.40 41.43 -16.76
CA SER A 7 -0.36 40.30 -16.23
C SER A 7 0.62 39.26 -15.73
N SER A 8 0.85 39.24 -14.42
CA SER A 8 1.50 38.11 -13.76
C SER A 8 0.62 36.87 -13.91
N LEU A 9 1.13 35.84 -14.60
CA LEU A 9 0.36 34.66 -14.96
C LEU A 9 1.02 33.40 -14.42
N SER A 10 0.25 32.59 -13.71
CA SER A 10 0.70 31.29 -13.21
C SER A 10 -0.18 30.18 -13.81
N PHE A 11 0.45 29.26 -14.54
CA PHE A 11 -0.21 28.09 -15.12
C PHE A 11 0.02 26.86 -14.26
N TYR A 12 -1.05 26.11 -14.01
CA TYR A 12 -1.00 24.90 -13.19
C TYR A 12 -1.20 23.66 -14.08
N THR A 13 -0.19 22.80 -14.22
CA THR A 13 -0.29 21.55 -14.99
C THR A 13 0.55 20.42 -14.38
N ILE A 14 0.15 19.16 -14.57
CA ILE A 14 0.86 17.95 -14.07
C ILE A 14 1.55 17.17 -15.21
N SER A 15 1.24 17.50 -16.47
CA SER A 15 1.64 16.72 -17.65
C SER A 15 3.15 16.71 -17.95
N LYS A 16 3.90 17.75 -17.56
CA LYS A 16 5.38 17.78 -17.52
C LYS A 16 5.81 18.26 -16.14
N PRO A 17 6.79 17.64 -15.45
CA PRO A 17 7.89 16.80 -15.95
C PRO A 17 7.65 15.27 -15.98
N PHE A 18 6.50 14.78 -15.51
CA PHE A 18 6.30 13.34 -15.26
C PHE A 18 5.78 12.51 -16.45
N ASN A 19 5.60 13.10 -17.65
CA ASN A 19 4.97 12.44 -18.81
C ASN A 19 3.67 11.69 -18.46
N CYS A 20 2.87 12.30 -17.58
CA CYS A 20 1.67 11.67 -17.03
C CYS A 20 0.59 11.53 -18.13
N PRO A 21 -0.01 10.35 -18.35
CA PRO A 21 -1.11 10.18 -19.30
C PRO A 21 -2.26 11.15 -19.03
N SER A 22 -2.84 11.72 -20.09
CA SER A 22 -3.87 12.77 -19.99
C SER A 22 -5.14 12.33 -19.24
N PHE A 23 -5.38 11.02 -19.10
CA PHE A 23 -6.46 10.47 -18.27
C PHE A 23 -6.17 10.59 -16.76
N ILE A 24 -4.94 10.29 -16.33
CA ILE A 24 -4.53 10.38 -14.92
C ILE A 24 -4.47 11.86 -14.50
N SER A 25 -3.92 12.72 -15.35
CA SER A 25 -3.95 14.18 -15.12
C SER A 25 -5.37 14.72 -14.99
N ARG A 26 -6.34 14.17 -15.73
CA ARG A 26 -7.76 14.55 -15.64
C ARG A 26 -8.41 14.06 -14.36
N ALA A 27 -8.11 12.85 -13.89
CA ALA A 27 -8.64 12.33 -12.63
C ALA A 27 -8.11 13.11 -11.41
N ILE A 28 -6.83 13.49 -11.41
CA ILE A 28 -6.18 14.22 -10.31
C ILE A 28 -6.59 15.70 -10.27
N LEU A 29 -6.70 16.35 -11.44
CA LEU A 29 -7.07 17.77 -11.54
C LEU A 29 -8.57 17.98 -11.75
N TYR A 30 -9.42 16.95 -11.67
CA TYR A 30 -10.86 17.08 -11.95
C TYR A 30 -11.53 18.14 -11.06
N GLU A 31 -11.15 18.22 -9.78
CA GLU A 31 -11.63 19.25 -8.84
C GLU A 31 -11.14 20.68 -9.17
N PHE A 32 -10.03 20.81 -9.91
CA PHE A 32 -9.43 22.09 -10.30
C PHE A 32 -9.57 22.40 -11.81
N SER A 33 -10.30 21.54 -12.54
CA SER A 33 -10.47 21.59 -14.00
C SER A 33 -11.37 22.75 -14.42
N ASP A 34 -11.02 23.39 -15.53
CA ASP A 34 -11.84 24.38 -16.23
C ASP A 34 -13.27 23.85 -16.52
N GLU A 35 -13.46 22.54 -16.60
CA GLU A 35 -14.77 21.90 -16.81
C GLU A 35 -15.71 22.00 -15.58
N TYR A 36 -15.16 21.97 -14.35
CA TYR A 36 -15.93 22.20 -13.11
C TYR A 36 -16.17 23.69 -12.86
N LEU A 37 -15.20 24.55 -13.20
CA LEU A 37 -15.31 26.01 -13.12
C LEU A 37 -16.15 26.64 -14.25
N ARG A 38 -16.35 25.95 -15.39
CA ARG A 38 -17.26 26.36 -16.48
C ARG A 38 -18.72 26.42 -16.05
N CYS A 39 -19.13 25.63 -15.06
CA CYS A 39 -20.45 25.77 -14.44
C CYS A 39 -20.64 27.12 -13.71
N VAL A 40 -19.58 27.90 -13.49
CA VAL A 40 -19.62 29.16 -12.74
C VAL A 40 -19.30 30.41 -13.58
N CYS A 41 -18.70 30.32 -14.77
CA CYS A 41 -18.34 31.52 -15.55
C CYS A 41 -18.30 31.36 -17.09
N THR A 42 -19.17 32.10 -17.80
CA THR A 42 -19.43 31.99 -19.25
C THR A 42 -18.73 33.00 -20.16
N LYS A 43 -17.70 33.73 -19.74
CA LYS A 43 -17.01 34.71 -20.62
C LYS A 43 -15.49 34.75 -20.39
N LEU A 44 -14.74 33.93 -21.12
CA LEU A 44 -13.27 33.99 -21.18
C LEU A 44 -12.71 33.80 -22.61
N PHE A 45 -13.46 34.14 -23.66
CA PHE A 45 -13.09 33.74 -25.04
C PHE A 45 -12.11 34.68 -25.78
N CYS A 46 -11.98 35.97 -25.41
CA CYS A 46 -11.17 36.93 -26.20
C CYS A 46 -9.66 36.95 -25.91
N HIS A 47 -9.19 36.14 -24.95
CA HIS A 47 -7.86 36.33 -24.37
C HIS A 47 -6.88 35.17 -24.69
N PHE A 48 -7.36 34.11 -25.35
CA PHE A 48 -6.67 32.85 -25.64
C PHE A 48 -5.39 32.90 -26.49
N HIS A 49 -5.17 33.93 -27.32
CA HIS A 49 -4.09 33.88 -28.33
C HIS A 49 -2.67 34.08 -27.74
N ASN A 50 -2.53 34.92 -26.71
CA ASN A 50 -1.24 35.15 -26.05
C ASN A 50 -0.87 34.02 -25.10
N TYR A 51 -1.86 33.44 -24.40
CA TYR A 51 -1.66 32.30 -23.50
C TYR A 51 -1.17 31.04 -24.21
N ARG A 52 -1.67 30.80 -25.43
CA ARG A 52 -1.20 29.66 -26.25
C ARG A 52 0.29 29.77 -26.57
N LYS A 53 0.81 30.98 -26.78
CA LYS A 53 2.22 31.21 -27.06
C LYS A 53 3.10 30.97 -25.82
N GLU A 54 2.71 31.49 -24.66
CA GLU A 54 3.46 31.25 -23.42
C GLU A 54 3.45 29.78 -22.99
N MET A 55 2.30 29.09 -23.03
CA MET A 55 2.22 27.66 -22.70
C MET A 55 3.07 26.80 -23.63
N LYS A 56 3.07 27.12 -24.93
CA LYS A 56 3.90 26.43 -25.91
C LYS A 56 5.39 26.76 -25.74
N TRP A 57 5.74 27.97 -25.31
CA TRP A 57 7.13 28.39 -25.13
C TRP A 57 7.75 27.87 -23.83
N VAL A 58 7.04 27.98 -22.69
CA VAL A 58 7.53 27.57 -21.37
C VAL A 58 7.41 26.06 -21.15
N TYR A 59 6.27 25.47 -21.52
CA TYR A 59 5.98 24.06 -21.22
C TYR A 59 6.05 23.17 -22.46
N GLY A 60 6.09 23.72 -23.68
CA GLY A 60 6.09 22.94 -24.91
C GLY A 60 4.81 22.13 -25.11
N MET A 61 3.67 22.65 -24.65
CA MET A 61 2.37 21.97 -24.69
C MET A 61 1.29 22.85 -25.31
N ASP A 62 0.32 22.22 -25.96
CA ASP A 62 -0.85 22.93 -26.49
C ASP A 62 -1.96 22.98 -25.45
N ILE A 63 -2.50 24.17 -25.21
CA ILE A 63 -3.54 24.45 -24.20
C ILE A 63 -4.76 23.53 -24.36
N GLU A 64 -5.08 23.13 -25.59
CA GLU A 64 -6.22 22.24 -25.88
C GLU A 64 -6.03 20.81 -25.38
N THR A 65 -4.79 20.41 -25.11
CA THR A 65 -4.43 19.04 -24.74
C THR A 65 -4.25 18.84 -23.23
N VAL A 66 -4.33 19.91 -22.44
CA VAL A 66 -3.96 19.89 -21.02
C VAL A 66 -4.98 20.62 -20.17
N VAL A 67 -5.29 20.05 -19.00
CA VAL A 67 -6.06 20.75 -17.96
C VAL A 67 -5.15 21.82 -17.35
N TYR A 68 -5.62 23.07 -17.32
CA TYR A 68 -4.91 24.18 -16.72
C TYR A 68 -5.86 25.06 -15.89
N TYR A 69 -5.31 25.63 -14.82
CA TYR A 69 -5.90 26.75 -14.10
C TYR A 69 -5.04 27.99 -14.36
N ALA A 70 -5.66 29.16 -14.50
CA ALA A 70 -4.96 30.43 -14.70
C ALA A 70 -5.57 31.52 -13.80
N ALA A 71 -4.77 32.06 -12.89
CA ALA A 71 -5.17 33.17 -12.04
C ALA A 71 -4.72 34.50 -12.68
N ILE A 72 -5.68 35.33 -13.12
CA ILE A 72 -5.40 36.64 -13.73
C ILE A 72 -5.73 37.73 -12.70
N ILE A 73 -4.71 38.40 -12.16
CA ILE A 73 -4.89 39.43 -11.11
C ILE A 73 -5.11 40.82 -11.70
N TYR A 74 -4.39 41.18 -12.76
CA TYR A 74 -4.41 42.52 -13.35
C TYR A 74 -5.06 42.52 -14.74
N ASP A 75 -5.92 43.51 -14.96
CA ASP A 75 -6.40 43.91 -16.28
C ASP A 75 -5.85 45.32 -16.56
N GLY A 76 -4.66 45.37 -17.17
CA GLY A 76 -3.87 46.59 -17.27
C GLY A 76 -3.29 47.02 -15.91
N LYS A 77 -3.67 48.19 -15.39
CA LYS A 77 -3.29 48.67 -14.04
C LYS A 77 -4.38 48.43 -12.97
N LYS A 78 -5.53 47.86 -13.34
CA LYS A 78 -6.65 47.66 -12.42
C LYS A 78 -6.67 46.21 -11.93
N ILE A 79 -6.82 46.03 -10.62
CA ILE A 79 -6.99 44.71 -10.00
C ILE A 79 -8.37 44.17 -10.36
N ARG A 80 -8.42 42.94 -10.86
CA ARG A 80 -9.67 42.25 -11.19
C ARG A 80 -10.37 41.81 -9.90
N ILE A 81 -11.47 42.48 -9.56
CA ILE A 81 -12.21 42.28 -8.31
C ILE A 81 -12.68 40.82 -8.11
N ARG A 82 -13.00 40.09 -9.20
CA ARG A 82 -13.39 38.67 -9.12
C ARG A 82 -12.24 37.77 -8.66
N SER A 83 -11.03 38.01 -9.17
CA SER A 83 -9.84 37.26 -8.78
C SER A 83 -9.45 37.58 -7.33
N LEU A 84 -9.58 38.85 -6.93
CA LEU A 84 -9.39 39.27 -5.53
C LEU A 84 -10.39 38.61 -4.60
N MET A 85 -11.68 38.58 -4.95
CA MET A 85 -12.72 37.90 -4.17
C MET A 85 -12.41 36.41 -4.02
N PHE A 86 -12.06 35.71 -5.10
CA PHE A 86 -11.71 34.29 -5.06
C PHE A 86 -10.47 33.99 -4.19
N LEU A 87 -9.40 34.78 -4.32
CA LEU A 87 -8.18 34.58 -3.52
C LEU A 87 -8.42 34.93 -2.05
N SER A 88 -9.21 35.97 -1.77
CA SER A 88 -9.58 36.36 -0.41
C SER A 88 -10.46 35.31 0.28
N SER A 89 -11.40 34.69 -0.44
CA SER A 89 -12.23 33.61 0.12
C SER A 89 -11.39 32.36 0.39
N LEU A 90 -10.46 32.01 -0.51
CA LEU A 90 -9.52 30.91 -0.28
C LEU A 90 -8.65 31.16 0.96
N ALA A 91 -8.08 32.36 1.10
CA ALA A 91 -7.27 32.74 2.26
C ALA A 91 -8.08 32.70 3.57
N PHE A 92 -9.33 33.17 3.54
CA PHE A 92 -10.24 33.13 4.68
C PHE A 92 -10.58 31.69 5.09
N ILE A 93 -10.91 30.83 4.12
CA ILE A 93 -11.18 29.41 4.37
C ILE A 93 -9.96 28.75 4.99
N VAL A 94 -8.77 28.90 4.42
CA VAL A 94 -7.54 28.29 4.95
C VAL A 94 -7.25 28.81 6.37
N SER A 95 -7.31 30.13 6.58
CA SER A 95 -7.02 30.74 7.89
C SER A 95 -8.00 30.27 8.98
N THR A 96 -9.30 30.17 8.67
CA THR A 96 -10.31 29.70 9.62
C THR A 96 -10.09 28.22 9.99
N HIS A 97 -9.78 27.36 9.02
CA HIS A 97 -9.49 25.96 9.29
C HIS A 97 -8.24 25.79 10.17
N TYR A 98 -7.16 26.53 9.89
CA TYR A 98 -5.97 26.49 10.73
C TYR A 98 -6.21 27.02 12.15
N ALA A 99 -7.00 28.08 12.31
CA ALA A 99 -7.36 28.59 13.63
C ALA A 99 -8.12 27.54 14.46
N VAL A 100 -9.08 26.83 13.83
CA VAL A 100 -9.80 25.73 14.47
C VAL A 100 -8.85 24.57 14.82
N ILE A 101 -7.97 24.18 13.92
CA ILE A 101 -7.00 23.10 14.16
C ILE A 101 -6.09 23.43 15.34
N VAL A 102 -5.54 24.65 15.39
CA VAL A 102 -4.67 25.10 16.50
C VAL A 102 -5.46 25.14 17.80
N TYR A 103 -6.66 25.71 17.80
CA TYR A 103 -7.52 25.76 18.99
C TYR A 103 -7.88 24.36 19.51
N CYS A 104 -8.29 23.46 18.62
CA CYS A 104 -8.59 22.07 18.98
C CYS A 104 -7.35 21.34 19.50
N GLY A 105 -6.18 21.56 18.88
CA GLY A 105 -4.92 20.96 19.29
C GLY A 105 -4.45 21.42 20.68
N THR A 106 -4.57 22.71 20.99
CA THR A 106 -4.23 23.25 22.31
C THR A 106 -5.22 22.76 23.37
N MET A 107 -6.52 22.77 23.07
CA MET A 107 -7.55 22.25 23.97
C MET A 107 -7.39 20.76 24.25
N LEU A 108 -7.05 19.96 23.23
CA LEU A 108 -6.76 18.53 23.38
C LEU A 108 -5.59 18.29 24.33
N LYS A 109 -4.50 19.05 24.17
CA LYS A 109 -3.31 18.94 25.01
C LYS A 109 -3.61 19.27 26.48
N LEU A 110 -4.28 20.40 26.72
CA LEU A 110 -4.66 20.83 28.07
C LEU A 110 -5.56 19.81 28.77
N HIS A 111 -6.55 19.27 28.06
CA HIS A 111 -7.48 18.29 28.62
C HIS A 111 -6.81 16.94 28.90
N MET A 112 -5.88 16.53 28.05
CA MET A 112 -5.09 15.33 28.26
C MET A 112 -4.22 15.44 29.50
N ASP A 113 -3.52 16.55 29.69
CA ASP A 113 -2.63 16.74 30.85
C ASP A 113 -3.42 16.70 32.17
N GLY A 114 -4.64 17.24 32.20
CA GLY A 114 -5.53 17.17 33.37
C GLY A 114 -6.12 15.78 33.66
N LYS A 115 -6.35 14.95 32.63
CA LYS A 115 -6.97 13.62 32.79
C LYS A 115 -5.97 12.46 32.83
N MET A 116 -4.72 12.70 32.45
CA MET A 116 -3.71 11.65 32.37
C MET A 116 -3.58 10.88 33.68
N ILE A 117 -3.68 11.52 34.86
CA ILE A 117 -3.52 10.84 36.15
C ILE A 117 -4.49 9.65 36.33
N LEU A 118 -5.70 9.73 35.76
CA LEU A 118 -6.77 8.73 35.93
C LEU A 118 -6.67 7.52 34.97
N PHE A 119 -5.80 7.57 33.96
CA PHE A 119 -5.76 6.57 32.89
C PHE A 119 -4.69 5.49 33.08
N SER A 120 -4.95 4.30 32.51
CA SER A 120 -3.99 3.20 32.44
C SER A 120 -2.74 3.60 31.62
N SER A 121 -1.61 2.95 31.88
CA SER A 121 -0.34 3.16 31.15
C SER A 121 -0.51 2.97 29.63
N GLN A 122 -1.24 1.94 29.22
CA GLN A 122 -1.54 1.66 27.82
C GLN A 122 -2.37 2.78 27.17
N TYR A 123 -3.41 3.26 27.85
CA TYR A 123 -4.25 4.34 27.33
C TYR A 123 -3.47 5.66 27.20
N LYS A 124 -2.59 5.97 28.17
CA LYS A 124 -1.69 7.13 28.11
C LYS A 124 -0.77 7.06 26.90
N ARG A 125 -0.11 5.91 26.68
CA ARG A 125 0.80 5.69 25.54
C ARG A 125 0.07 5.88 24.21
N LEU A 126 -1.11 5.29 24.05
CA LEU A 126 -1.91 5.41 22.83
C LEU A 126 -2.30 6.87 22.54
N ASN A 127 -2.76 7.62 23.55
CA ASN A 127 -3.13 9.02 23.36
C ASN A 127 -1.91 9.89 23.02
N HIS A 128 -0.75 9.61 23.61
CA HIS A 128 0.49 10.32 23.25
C HIS A 128 0.89 10.05 21.79
N GLN A 129 0.77 8.80 21.32
CA GLN A 129 1.03 8.43 19.93
C GLN A 129 0.06 9.10 18.96
N LEU A 130 -1.24 9.08 19.27
CA LEU A 130 -2.28 9.76 18.48
C LEU A 130 -2.01 11.26 18.39
N PHE A 131 -1.67 11.90 19.51
CA PHE A 131 -1.33 13.32 19.53
C PHE A 131 -0.09 13.63 18.69
N ARG A 132 0.98 12.85 18.84
CA ARG A 132 2.20 12.98 18.02
C ARG A 132 1.90 12.81 16.54
N ALA A 133 1.11 11.81 16.18
CA ALA A 133 0.68 11.57 14.80
C ALA A 133 -0.08 12.79 14.24
N LEU A 134 -1.06 13.31 15.00
CA LEU A 134 -1.86 14.47 14.61
C LEU A 134 -0.98 15.71 14.37
N VAL A 135 0.00 15.96 15.25
CA VAL A 135 0.95 17.08 15.08
C VAL A 135 1.75 16.90 13.78
N ILE A 136 2.24 15.70 13.48
CA ILE A 136 2.98 15.43 12.25
C ILE A 136 2.06 15.59 11.02
N GLN A 137 0.82 15.09 11.08
CA GLN A 137 -0.18 15.23 10.02
C GLN A 137 -0.54 16.69 9.75
N ILE A 138 -0.46 17.58 10.74
CA ILE A 138 -0.67 19.02 10.52
C ILE A 138 0.60 19.66 9.96
N VAL A 139 1.77 19.39 10.55
CA VAL A 139 3.02 20.07 10.20
C VAL A 139 3.50 19.69 8.80
N VAL A 140 3.51 18.40 8.45
CA VAL A 140 4.08 17.90 7.19
C VAL A 140 3.37 18.51 5.97
N PRO A 141 2.04 18.49 5.84
CA PRO A 141 1.34 19.10 4.71
C PRO A 141 1.42 20.62 4.74
N THR A 142 1.44 21.24 5.93
CA THR A 142 1.57 22.69 6.06
C THR A 142 2.88 23.18 5.45
N VAL A 143 4.00 22.53 5.80
CA VAL A 143 5.32 22.92 5.33
C VAL A 143 5.55 22.50 3.87
N LEU A 144 5.19 21.26 3.51
CA LEU A 144 5.52 20.70 2.19
C LEU A 144 4.52 21.06 1.09
N MET A 145 3.29 21.48 1.43
CA MET A 145 2.22 21.68 0.46
C MET A 145 1.57 23.06 0.58
N PHE A 146 0.98 23.39 1.73
CA PHE A 146 0.20 24.62 1.86
C PHE A 146 1.07 25.88 1.79
N LEU A 147 2.26 25.88 2.39
CA LEU A 147 3.17 27.03 2.33
C LEU A 147 3.68 27.30 0.90
N PRO A 148 4.16 26.30 0.13
CA PRO A 148 4.47 26.48 -1.28
C PRO A 148 3.29 26.98 -2.12
N VAL A 149 2.09 26.43 -1.90
CA VAL A 149 0.87 26.85 -2.61
C VAL A 149 0.51 28.30 -2.28
N LEU A 150 0.58 28.68 -1.02
CA LEU A 150 0.34 30.05 -0.57
C LEU A 150 1.35 31.02 -1.20
N ALA A 151 2.63 30.66 -1.23
CA ALA A 151 3.66 31.45 -1.88
C ALA A 151 3.38 31.64 -3.38
N ILE A 152 2.98 30.55 -4.08
CA ILE A 152 2.61 30.61 -5.49
C ILE A 152 1.38 31.50 -5.72
N TYR A 153 0.38 31.47 -4.83
CA TYR A 153 -0.79 32.34 -4.93
C TYR A 153 -0.52 33.80 -4.55
N ALA A 154 0.48 34.07 -3.73
CA ALA A 154 0.87 35.42 -3.33
C ALA A 154 1.70 36.14 -4.42
N LEU A 155 2.53 35.40 -5.16
CA LEU A 155 3.44 35.96 -6.18
C LEU A 155 2.78 36.88 -7.23
N PRO A 156 1.59 36.57 -7.78
CA PRO A 156 0.98 37.41 -8.79
C PRO A 156 0.49 38.77 -8.27
N PHE A 157 0.51 39.03 -6.95
CA PHE A 157 0.25 40.36 -6.39
C PHE A 157 1.46 41.29 -6.42
N PHE A 158 2.67 40.76 -6.59
CA PHE A 158 3.91 41.53 -6.59
C PHE A 158 4.35 41.95 -8.01
N ASP A 159 3.55 41.65 -9.04
CA ASP A 159 3.81 42.04 -10.45
C ASP A 159 5.20 41.60 -10.94
N PHE A 160 5.67 40.43 -10.48
CA PHE A 160 6.93 39.84 -10.92
C PHE A 160 6.74 39.02 -12.21
N ASP A 161 7.63 39.19 -13.18
CA ASP A 161 7.69 38.39 -14.42
C ASP A 161 8.37 37.02 -14.18
N ILE A 162 7.82 36.20 -13.27
CA ILE A 162 8.39 34.90 -12.88
C ILE A 162 7.44 33.76 -13.31
N SER A 163 7.92 32.87 -14.18
CA SER A 163 7.23 31.62 -14.52
C SER A 163 7.71 30.48 -13.61
N ILE A 164 6.88 30.06 -12.64
CA ILE A 164 7.19 28.93 -11.75
C ILE A 164 6.65 27.62 -12.33
N ASN A 165 7.49 26.58 -12.34
CA ASN A 165 7.03 25.22 -12.59
C ASN A 165 6.23 24.72 -11.38
N THR A 166 4.90 24.73 -11.47
CA THR A 166 3.99 24.30 -10.39
C THR A 166 3.82 22.78 -10.31
N SER A 167 4.30 22.04 -11.31
CA SER A 167 4.06 20.60 -11.41
C SER A 167 4.55 19.79 -10.21
N PRO A 168 5.72 20.08 -9.59
CA PRO A 168 6.14 19.39 -8.37
C PRO A 168 5.21 19.63 -7.17
N VAL A 169 4.66 20.84 -7.04
CA VAL A 169 3.72 21.19 -5.96
C VAL A 169 2.40 20.45 -6.14
N LEU A 170 1.87 20.39 -7.37
CA LEU A 170 0.66 19.63 -7.70
C LEU A 170 0.86 18.13 -7.53
N ALA A 171 2.04 17.60 -7.89
CA ALA A 171 2.40 16.21 -7.63
C ALA A 171 2.44 15.93 -6.12
N GLY A 172 3.01 16.84 -5.32
CA GLY A 172 2.99 16.76 -3.86
C GLY A 172 1.55 16.65 -3.31
N LEU A 173 0.64 17.52 -3.76
CA LEU A 173 -0.78 17.48 -3.36
C LEU A 173 -1.44 16.13 -3.69
N SER A 174 -1.10 15.51 -4.82
CA SER A 174 -1.66 14.20 -5.18
C SER A 174 -1.17 13.04 -4.31
N VAL A 175 0.01 13.17 -3.69
CA VAL A 175 0.60 12.16 -2.79
C VAL A 175 0.16 12.37 -1.33
N TYR A 176 -0.49 13.51 -1.03
CA TYR A 176 -0.93 13.85 0.32
C TYR A 176 -1.78 12.76 1.00
N PRO A 177 -2.86 12.23 0.39
CA PRO A 177 -3.69 11.25 1.07
C PRO A 177 -2.93 9.98 1.44
N ALA A 178 -1.96 9.57 0.62
CA ALA A 178 -1.08 8.45 0.92
C ALA A 178 -0.10 8.77 2.06
N THR A 179 0.47 9.98 2.05
CA THR A 179 1.37 10.44 3.12
C THR A 179 0.67 10.49 4.47
N ASP A 180 -0.57 11.00 4.50
CA ASP A 180 -1.39 11.07 5.71
C ASP A 180 -1.63 9.69 6.32
N GLY A 181 -2.06 8.72 5.50
CA GLY A 181 -2.21 7.33 5.93
C GLY A 181 -0.92 6.70 6.43
N LEU A 182 0.22 6.97 5.78
CA LEU A 182 1.53 6.47 6.21
C LEU A 182 1.96 7.06 7.56
N VAL A 183 1.71 8.35 7.82
CA VAL A 183 2.02 8.96 9.13
C VAL A 183 1.27 8.24 10.24
N VAL A 184 -0.02 7.97 10.07
CA VAL A 184 -0.84 7.23 11.05
C VAL A 184 -0.28 5.83 11.29
N ILE A 185 -0.01 5.07 10.22
CA ILE A 185 0.53 3.71 10.31
C ILE A 185 1.91 3.70 11.00
N CYS A 186 2.79 4.64 10.66
CA CYS A 186 4.14 4.69 11.22
C CYS A 186 4.18 5.20 12.66
N CYS A 187 3.32 6.15 13.05
CA CYS A 187 3.38 6.79 14.37
C CYS A 187 2.62 6.03 15.47
N ILE A 188 1.68 5.17 15.12
CA ILE A 188 0.79 4.51 16.07
C ILE A 188 1.01 2.99 16.02
N ASP A 189 1.44 2.44 17.15
CA ASP A 189 1.88 1.03 17.23
C ASP A 189 0.72 0.07 16.90
N ILE A 190 -0.51 0.39 17.30
CA ILE A 190 -1.67 -0.48 17.02
C ILE A 190 -1.89 -0.62 15.51
N PHE A 191 -1.81 0.48 14.74
CA PHE A 191 -1.98 0.45 13.29
C PHE A 191 -0.79 -0.25 12.61
N ARG A 192 0.44 0.01 13.08
CA ARG A 192 1.64 -0.65 12.57
C ARG A 192 1.59 -2.16 12.74
N ASN A 193 1.29 -2.63 13.96
CA ASN A 193 1.11 -4.05 14.27
C ASN A 193 -0.01 -4.66 13.44
N PHE A 194 -1.12 -3.95 13.24
CA PHE A 194 -2.21 -4.43 12.39
C PHE A 194 -1.79 -4.63 10.92
N VAL A 195 -1.01 -3.71 10.35
CA VAL A 195 -0.45 -3.84 9.01
C VAL A 195 0.52 -5.02 8.92
N ILE A 196 1.38 -5.21 9.92
CA ILE A 196 2.30 -6.35 10.00
C ILE A 196 1.53 -7.68 10.08
N MET A 197 0.43 -7.74 10.85
CA MET A 197 -0.45 -8.92 10.91
C MET A 197 -1.08 -9.21 9.54
N ILE A 198 -1.63 -8.20 8.85
CA ILE A 198 -2.17 -8.35 7.49
C ILE A 198 -1.11 -8.89 6.54
N PHE A 199 0.09 -8.29 6.57
CA PHE A 199 1.20 -8.68 5.72
C PHE A 199 1.60 -10.14 5.98
N THR A 200 1.70 -10.55 7.24
CA THR A 200 2.04 -11.93 7.60
C THR A 200 0.93 -12.91 7.16
N SER A 201 -0.33 -12.53 7.27
CA SER A 201 -1.49 -13.32 6.79
C SER A 201 -1.57 -13.45 5.27
N SER A 202 -1.02 -12.48 4.54
CA SER A 202 -0.96 -12.55 3.07
C SER A 202 -0.09 -13.70 2.55
N TYR A 203 0.82 -14.23 3.36
CA TYR A 203 1.60 -15.42 3.00
C TYR A 203 0.80 -16.71 3.14
N PHE A 204 0.01 -16.85 4.21
CA PHE A 204 -0.84 -18.03 4.41
C PHE A 204 -1.93 -18.14 3.35
N ILE A 205 -2.56 -17.02 3.00
CA ILE A 205 -3.56 -17.00 1.91
C ILE A 205 -2.91 -17.41 0.58
N THR A 206 -1.64 -17.08 0.35
CA THR A 206 -0.92 -17.51 -0.86
C THR A 206 -0.77 -19.04 -0.92
N ILE A 207 -0.33 -19.70 0.16
CA ILE A 207 -0.24 -21.18 0.21
C ILE A 207 -1.60 -21.79 -0.10
N HIS A 208 -2.65 -21.26 0.53
CA HIS A 208 -4.01 -21.76 0.36
C HIS A 208 -4.51 -21.59 -1.08
N LEU A 209 -4.23 -20.45 -1.71
CA LEU A 209 -4.56 -20.20 -3.11
C LEU A 209 -3.80 -21.15 -4.05
N ILE A 210 -2.53 -21.46 -3.78
CA ILE A 210 -1.78 -22.47 -4.54
C ILE A 210 -2.46 -23.83 -4.40
N ALA A 211 -2.83 -24.26 -3.18
CA ALA A 211 -3.54 -25.51 -2.97
C ALA A 211 -4.87 -25.56 -3.76
N ILE A 212 -5.63 -24.47 -3.75
CA ILE A 212 -6.87 -24.33 -4.53
C ILE A 212 -6.59 -24.44 -6.05
N GLN A 213 -5.51 -23.85 -6.55
CA GLN A 213 -5.12 -23.95 -7.96
C GLN A 213 -4.86 -25.41 -8.38
N PHE A 214 -4.26 -26.23 -7.51
CA PHE A 214 -4.09 -27.66 -7.75
C PHE A 214 -5.42 -28.40 -7.82
N VAL A 215 -6.30 -28.17 -6.85
CA VAL A 215 -7.64 -28.78 -6.82
C VAL A 215 -8.43 -28.40 -8.08
N PHE A 216 -8.45 -27.11 -8.42
CA PHE A 216 -9.15 -26.59 -9.58
C PHE A 216 -8.67 -27.27 -10.87
N ARG A 217 -7.36 -27.36 -11.08
CA ARG A 217 -6.79 -27.95 -12.30
C ARG A 217 -7.03 -29.44 -12.39
N TYR A 218 -6.86 -30.16 -11.29
CA TYR A 218 -7.17 -31.59 -11.25
C TYR A 218 -8.64 -31.83 -11.63
N TRP A 219 -9.59 -31.08 -11.07
CA TRP A 219 -11.01 -31.19 -11.45
C TRP A 219 -11.28 -30.70 -12.87
N LEU A 220 -10.55 -29.73 -13.39
CA LEU A 220 -10.74 -29.24 -14.76
C LEU A 220 -10.44 -30.32 -15.79
N VAL A 221 -9.41 -31.12 -15.53
CA VAL A 221 -8.97 -32.19 -16.43
C VAL A 221 -9.83 -33.44 -16.24
N PHE A 222 -10.05 -33.87 -14.99
CA PHE A 222 -10.60 -35.21 -14.71
C PHE A 222 -12.05 -35.23 -14.23
N ASP A 223 -12.58 -34.13 -13.70
CA ASP A 223 -13.94 -34.08 -13.15
C ASP A 223 -14.63 -32.75 -13.41
N LYS A 224 -14.99 -32.54 -14.69
CA LYS A 224 -15.65 -31.31 -15.16
C LYS A 224 -16.95 -31.00 -14.42
N LYS A 225 -17.61 -31.99 -13.80
CA LYS A 225 -18.82 -31.77 -13.01
C LYS A 225 -18.52 -30.97 -11.73
N LYS A 226 -17.35 -31.19 -11.10
CA LYS A 226 -16.91 -30.45 -9.91
C LYS A 226 -16.48 -29.01 -10.20
N ILE A 227 -16.24 -28.63 -11.46
CA ILE A 227 -15.96 -27.23 -11.84
C ILE A 227 -17.13 -26.30 -11.51
N LYS A 228 -18.35 -26.81 -11.29
CA LYS A 228 -19.47 -26.00 -10.78
C LYS A 228 -19.13 -25.27 -9.47
N TYR A 229 -18.29 -25.85 -8.61
CA TYR A 229 -17.86 -25.23 -7.35
C TYR A 229 -16.96 -24.00 -7.56
N PHE A 230 -16.38 -23.85 -8.75
CA PHE A 230 -15.51 -22.74 -9.11
C PHE A 230 -16.21 -21.67 -9.98
N LYS A 231 -17.50 -21.83 -10.27
CA LYS A 231 -18.27 -20.90 -11.10
C LYS A 231 -19.28 -20.09 -10.28
N GLY A 232 -19.51 -18.84 -10.70
CA GLY A 232 -20.50 -17.94 -10.10
C GLY A 232 -20.25 -17.66 -8.62
N ILE A 233 -21.34 -17.48 -7.86
CA ILE A 233 -21.31 -17.20 -6.41
C ILE A 233 -20.67 -18.35 -5.64
N THR A 234 -20.94 -19.60 -6.02
CA THR A 234 -20.29 -20.80 -5.46
C THR A 234 -18.78 -20.74 -5.59
N GLY A 235 -18.27 -20.26 -6.74
CA GLY A 235 -16.84 -20.00 -6.93
C GLY A 235 -16.31 -19.02 -5.91
N LEU A 236 -16.93 -17.83 -5.83
CA LEU A 236 -16.52 -16.79 -4.89
C LEU A 236 -16.49 -17.28 -3.44
N ILE A 237 -17.48 -18.07 -3.03
CA ILE A 237 -17.52 -18.67 -1.69
C ILE A 237 -16.42 -19.73 -1.53
N THR A 238 -16.24 -20.60 -2.52
CA THR A 238 -15.33 -21.76 -2.42
C THR A 238 -13.87 -21.36 -2.39
N TRP A 239 -13.41 -20.46 -3.26
CA TRP A 239 -12.00 -20.03 -3.24
C TRP A 239 -11.81 -18.73 -2.45
N GLY A 240 -12.71 -17.75 -2.60
CA GLY A 240 -12.60 -16.47 -1.90
C GLY A 240 -12.94 -16.60 -0.41
N GLY A 241 -14.06 -17.25 -0.11
CA GLY A 241 -14.51 -17.47 1.28
C GLY A 241 -13.51 -18.28 2.10
N THR A 242 -13.02 -19.42 1.61
CA THR A 242 -12.05 -20.23 2.35
C THR A 242 -10.71 -19.51 2.55
N SER A 243 -10.26 -18.76 1.53
CA SER A 243 -9.06 -17.93 1.61
C SER A 243 -9.19 -16.83 2.65
N CYS A 244 -10.33 -16.14 2.70
CA CYS A 244 -10.62 -15.15 3.74
C CYS A 244 -10.66 -15.79 5.14
N THR A 245 -11.24 -16.98 5.28
CA THR A 245 -11.25 -17.69 6.57
C THR A 245 -9.83 -18.02 7.03
N MET A 246 -8.97 -18.56 6.15
CA MET A 246 -7.57 -18.86 6.50
C MET A 246 -6.80 -17.59 6.90
N PHE A 247 -7.04 -16.49 6.20
CA PHE A 247 -6.46 -15.18 6.52
C PHE A 247 -6.89 -14.69 7.92
N LEU A 248 -8.18 -14.76 8.25
CA LEU A 248 -8.72 -14.34 9.54
C LEU A 248 -8.26 -15.24 10.69
N VAL A 249 -8.18 -16.56 10.47
CA VAL A 249 -7.66 -17.51 11.45
C VAL A 249 -6.22 -17.16 11.79
N TRP A 250 -5.37 -16.87 10.79
CA TRP A 250 -3.98 -16.52 11.05
C TRP A 250 -3.82 -15.19 11.79
N ILE A 251 -4.60 -14.15 11.43
CA ILE A 251 -4.65 -12.90 12.22
C ILE A 251 -4.99 -13.20 13.69
N THR A 252 -5.97 -14.08 13.92
CA THR A 252 -6.39 -14.42 15.28
C THR A 252 -5.29 -15.15 16.05
N VAL A 253 -4.57 -16.08 15.38
CA VAL A 253 -3.43 -16.79 15.99
C VAL A 253 -2.31 -15.81 16.37
N ILE A 254 -1.95 -14.87 15.48
CA ILE A 254 -0.93 -13.85 15.81
C ILE A 254 -1.39 -12.97 16.97
N ASN A 255 -2.62 -12.46 16.90
CA ASN A 255 -3.13 -11.54 17.92
C ASN A 255 -3.19 -12.19 19.31
N PHE A 256 -3.57 -13.46 19.39
CA PHE A 256 -3.70 -14.17 20.66
C PHE A 256 -2.37 -14.72 21.19
N CYS A 257 -1.51 -15.21 20.30
CA CYS A 257 -0.33 -15.99 20.69
C CYS A 257 1.02 -15.29 20.45
N GLY A 258 1.07 -14.33 19.52
CA GLY A 258 2.31 -13.75 19.02
C GLY A 258 2.53 -12.27 19.33
N MET A 259 1.55 -11.62 19.98
CA MET A 259 1.71 -10.23 20.43
C MET A 259 2.73 -10.15 21.58
N PRO A 260 3.56 -9.09 21.61
CA PRO A 260 4.49 -8.82 22.71
C PRO A 260 3.80 -8.89 24.07
N ASN A 261 4.51 -9.44 25.06
CA ASN A 261 4.03 -9.57 26.42
C ASN A 261 5.18 -9.25 27.36
N GLU A 262 4.93 -8.54 28.45
CA GLU A 262 5.97 -8.12 29.41
C GLU A 262 6.85 -9.30 29.86
N PHE A 263 6.25 -10.47 30.08
CA PHE A 263 6.99 -11.69 30.40
C PHE A 263 8.00 -12.12 29.33
N ILE A 264 7.64 -12.02 28.05
CA ILE A 264 8.52 -12.40 26.93
C ILE A 264 9.59 -11.33 26.74
N ASP A 265 9.23 -10.06 26.88
CA ASP A 265 10.15 -8.93 26.83
C ASP A 265 11.22 -9.08 27.92
N ASP A 266 10.82 -9.36 29.16
CA ASP A 266 11.72 -9.55 30.30
C ASP A 266 12.65 -10.77 30.09
N PHE A 267 12.14 -11.85 29.49
CA PHE A 267 12.93 -13.04 29.18
C PHE A 267 13.99 -12.78 28.10
N LEU A 268 13.66 -11.96 27.11
CA LEU A 268 14.51 -11.70 25.94
C LEU A 268 15.39 -10.44 26.09
N ASP A 269 15.16 -9.59 27.10
CA ASP A 269 15.83 -8.29 27.25
C ASP A 269 17.36 -8.41 27.23
N ASP A 270 17.90 -9.29 28.08
CA ASP A 270 19.35 -9.53 28.19
C ASP A 270 19.95 -10.10 26.89
N GLU A 271 19.24 -11.02 26.23
CA GLU A 271 19.72 -11.65 25.00
C GLU A 271 19.69 -10.66 23.82
N MET A 272 18.62 -9.87 23.71
CA MET A 272 18.49 -8.85 22.67
C MET A 272 19.54 -7.75 22.81
N MET A 273 19.79 -7.30 24.04
CA MET A 273 20.86 -6.34 24.31
C MET A 273 22.24 -6.93 24.01
N LYS A 274 22.51 -8.19 24.38
CA LYS A 274 23.81 -8.83 24.19
C LYS A 274 24.12 -9.17 22.73
N VAL A 275 23.15 -9.68 21.98
CA VAL A 275 23.34 -10.17 20.60
C VAL A 275 23.15 -9.04 19.58
N TYR A 276 22.15 -8.18 19.77
CA TYR A 276 21.78 -7.16 18.79
C TYR A 276 22.07 -5.73 19.25
N GLY A 277 22.36 -5.49 20.53
CA GLY A 277 22.55 -4.14 21.07
C GLY A 277 21.25 -3.33 21.06
N LEU A 278 20.10 -3.99 21.14
CA LEU A 278 18.77 -3.39 21.03
C LEU A 278 17.94 -3.65 22.28
N GLU A 279 17.33 -2.60 22.83
CA GLU A 279 16.34 -2.72 23.90
C GLU A 279 15.04 -3.27 23.30
N ILE A 280 14.64 -4.48 23.72
CA ILE A 280 13.49 -5.18 23.13
C ILE A 280 12.18 -4.37 23.28
N ARG A 281 12.06 -3.59 24.36
CA ARG A 281 10.91 -2.74 24.65
C ARG A 281 10.77 -1.53 23.71
N ASN A 282 11.85 -1.14 23.04
CA ASN A 282 11.88 -0.01 22.09
C ASN A 282 11.65 -0.45 20.64
N ILE A 283 11.57 -1.76 20.39
CA ILE A 283 11.36 -2.32 19.06
C ILE A 283 10.07 -3.11 19.01
N GLU A 284 9.37 -3.03 17.89
CA GLU A 284 8.32 -3.99 17.61
C GLU A 284 8.94 -5.32 17.25
N HIS A 285 8.45 -6.37 17.90
CA HIS A 285 8.98 -7.70 17.73
C HIS A 285 7.83 -8.71 17.79
N PHE A 286 8.03 -9.83 17.10
CA PHE A 286 7.21 -11.02 17.25
C PHE A 286 8.10 -12.06 17.91
N ALA A 287 7.76 -12.46 19.13
CA ALA A 287 8.55 -13.40 19.90
C ALA A 287 7.74 -14.64 20.24
N LEU A 288 8.27 -15.78 19.83
CA LEU A 288 7.70 -17.09 20.03
C LEU A 288 8.45 -17.80 21.15
N LEU A 289 7.96 -17.65 22.38
CA LEU A 289 8.52 -18.32 23.55
C LEU A 289 7.71 -19.58 23.88
N VAL A 290 8.29 -20.76 23.67
CA VAL A 290 7.64 -22.06 23.96
C VAL A 290 8.03 -22.59 25.33
N HIS A 291 9.28 -22.39 25.76
CA HIS A 291 9.80 -22.86 27.04
C HIS A 291 10.18 -21.66 27.92
N SER A 292 9.66 -21.63 29.15
CA SER A 292 10.09 -20.68 30.18
C SER A 292 11.41 -21.12 30.83
N SER A 293 12.07 -20.22 31.56
CA SER A 293 13.28 -20.50 32.36
C SER A 293 13.12 -21.68 33.33
N ASN A 294 11.89 -21.98 33.74
CA ASN A 294 11.55 -23.09 34.63
C ASN A 294 11.22 -24.40 33.88
N PHE A 295 11.47 -24.49 32.57
CA PHE A 295 11.00 -25.57 31.68
C PHE A 295 9.48 -25.75 31.62
N GLU A 296 8.72 -24.80 32.19
CA GLU A 296 7.28 -24.76 32.01
C GLU A 296 6.95 -24.34 30.57
N THR A 297 6.09 -25.13 29.93
CA THR A 297 5.66 -24.86 28.56
C THR A 297 4.71 -23.67 28.54
N ASN A 298 5.08 -22.61 27.81
CA ASN A 298 4.21 -21.48 27.58
C ASN A 298 3.09 -21.87 26.61
N LEU A 299 1.88 -22.02 27.14
CA LEU A 299 0.70 -22.42 26.38
C LEU A 299 0.47 -21.55 25.13
N LYS A 300 0.69 -20.23 25.22
CA LYS A 300 0.51 -19.32 24.08
C LYS A 300 1.51 -19.60 22.97
N GLY A 301 2.79 -19.78 23.31
CA GLY A 301 3.82 -20.11 22.34
C GLY A 301 3.57 -21.46 21.68
N THR A 302 3.20 -22.47 22.48
CA THR A 302 2.82 -23.81 21.99
C THR A 302 1.63 -23.73 21.03
N LEU A 303 0.57 -23.02 21.39
CA LEU A 303 -0.62 -22.83 20.55
C LEU A 303 -0.29 -22.09 19.24
N CYS A 304 0.63 -21.13 19.26
CA CYS A 304 1.07 -20.44 18.05
C CYS A 304 1.65 -21.42 17.03
N VAL A 305 2.60 -22.26 17.44
CA VAL A 305 3.26 -23.22 16.55
C VAL A 305 2.30 -24.30 16.09
N VAL A 306 1.48 -24.84 17.00
CA VAL A 306 0.44 -25.81 16.62
C VAL A 306 -0.51 -25.18 15.59
N GLY A 307 -0.88 -23.91 15.77
CA GLY A 307 -1.66 -23.13 14.81
C GLY A 307 -0.97 -23.03 13.44
N VAL A 308 0.33 -22.70 13.41
CA VAL A 308 1.13 -22.68 12.17
C VAL A 308 1.09 -24.04 11.48
N LEU A 309 1.32 -25.13 12.21
CA LEU A 309 1.36 -26.48 11.65
C LEU A 309 0.00 -26.91 11.09
N ILE A 310 -1.08 -26.65 11.82
CA ILE A 310 -2.46 -26.97 11.39
C ILE A 310 -2.84 -26.16 10.15
N LEU A 311 -2.33 -24.94 9.99
CA LEU A 311 -2.60 -24.14 8.80
C LEU A 311 -1.75 -24.55 7.60
N ILE A 312 -0.47 -24.88 7.81
CA ILE A 312 0.45 -25.19 6.71
C ILE A 312 0.28 -26.64 6.21
N LEU A 313 0.30 -27.63 7.11
CA LEU A 313 0.39 -29.04 6.73
C LEU A 313 -0.77 -29.53 5.83
N PRO A 314 -2.05 -29.23 6.12
CA PRO A 314 -3.15 -29.69 5.27
C PRO A 314 -3.07 -29.12 3.84
N ASN A 315 -2.65 -27.86 3.69
CA ASN A 315 -2.48 -27.27 2.37
C ASN A 315 -1.39 -28.00 1.57
N TYR A 316 -0.29 -28.35 2.22
CA TYR A 316 0.77 -29.16 1.60
C TYR A 316 0.31 -30.56 1.23
N ILE A 317 -0.46 -31.23 2.10
CA ILE A 317 -1.04 -32.54 1.80
C ILE A 317 -1.90 -32.46 0.54
N VAL A 318 -2.77 -31.43 0.43
CA VAL A 318 -3.61 -31.18 -0.75
C VAL A 318 -2.75 -30.94 -2.00
N ILE A 319 -1.73 -30.08 -1.89
CA ILE A 319 -0.82 -29.77 -3.01
C ILE A 319 -0.11 -31.03 -3.49
N PHE A 320 0.49 -31.81 -2.60
CA PHE A 320 1.21 -33.03 -2.97
C PHE A 320 0.27 -34.10 -3.52
N TYR A 321 -0.89 -34.31 -2.89
CA TYR A 321 -1.88 -35.29 -3.35
C TYR A 321 -2.38 -34.97 -4.76
N TYR A 322 -2.92 -33.77 -4.98
CA TYR A 322 -3.44 -33.40 -6.30
C TYR A 322 -2.33 -33.16 -7.32
N GLY A 323 -1.16 -32.69 -6.89
CA GLY A 323 0.01 -32.53 -7.74
C GLY A 323 0.53 -33.86 -8.27
N TYR A 324 0.67 -34.87 -7.41
CA TYR A 324 1.05 -36.23 -7.80
C TYR A 324 0.04 -36.84 -8.77
N HIS A 325 -1.26 -36.78 -8.44
CA HIS A 325 -2.31 -37.32 -9.30
C HIS A 325 -2.41 -36.59 -10.65
N LEU A 326 -2.26 -35.27 -10.67
CA LEU A 326 -2.25 -34.48 -11.90
C LEU A 326 -1.06 -34.83 -12.78
N TRP A 327 0.13 -35.01 -12.20
CA TRP A 327 1.34 -35.37 -12.92
C TRP A 327 1.22 -36.76 -13.57
N HIS A 328 0.88 -37.77 -12.76
CA HIS A 328 0.84 -39.15 -13.25
C HIS A 328 -0.25 -39.35 -14.31
N SER A 329 -1.42 -38.75 -14.09
CA SER A 329 -2.57 -38.95 -14.98
C SER A 329 -2.44 -38.25 -16.34
N MET A 330 -1.57 -37.23 -16.46
CA MET A 330 -1.20 -36.62 -17.75
C MET A 330 -0.37 -37.56 -18.64
N ASP A 331 0.35 -38.49 -18.03
CA ASP A 331 1.16 -39.49 -18.74
C ASP A 331 0.29 -40.64 -19.26
N GLU A 332 -0.77 -41.00 -18.51
CA GLU A 332 -1.71 -42.07 -18.87
C GLU A 332 -2.82 -41.61 -19.86
N ASN A 333 -3.36 -40.40 -19.70
CA ASN A 333 -4.50 -39.90 -20.50
C ASN A 333 -4.11 -39.17 -21.80
N VAL A 334 -2.93 -39.51 -22.35
CA VAL A 334 -2.38 -38.91 -23.58
C VAL A 334 -3.30 -39.09 -24.80
N ILE A 335 -4.23 -40.05 -24.77
CA ILE A 335 -4.98 -40.50 -25.95
C ILE A 335 -6.23 -39.65 -26.26
N PHE A 336 -6.79 -38.91 -25.29
CA PHE A 336 -8.12 -38.25 -25.45
C PHE A 336 -8.10 -36.72 -25.62
N ILE A 337 -6.94 -36.07 -25.60
CA ILE A 337 -6.80 -34.60 -25.67
C ILE A 337 -6.08 -34.19 -26.96
N SER A 338 -6.57 -33.14 -27.64
CA SER A 338 -5.89 -32.61 -28.83
C SER A 338 -4.46 -32.15 -28.50
N THR A 339 -3.54 -32.32 -29.45
CA THR A 339 -2.11 -32.00 -29.27
C THR A 339 -1.87 -30.55 -28.83
N GLN A 340 -2.69 -29.61 -29.34
CA GLN A 340 -2.62 -28.20 -28.95
C GLN A 340 -3.01 -27.99 -27.48
N THR A 341 -4.15 -28.55 -27.05
CA THR A 341 -4.61 -28.45 -25.66
C THR A 341 -3.65 -29.16 -24.72
N LYS A 342 -3.10 -30.31 -25.12
CA LYS A 342 -2.07 -31.04 -24.36
C LYS A 342 -0.84 -30.18 -24.11
N ASN A 343 -0.30 -29.54 -25.16
CA ASN A 343 0.87 -28.67 -25.05
C ASN A 343 0.64 -27.46 -24.13
N ILE A 344 -0.57 -26.91 -24.11
CA ILE A 344 -0.95 -25.82 -23.20
C ILE A 344 -1.03 -26.34 -21.75
N GLN A 345 -1.69 -27.47 -21.50
CA GLN A 345 -1.79 -28.06 -20.15
C GLN A 345 -0.42 -28.44 -19.57
N ILE A 346 0.48 -29.00 -20.38
CA ILE A 346 1.86 -29.31 -19.96
C ILE A 346 2.61 -28.04 -19.54
N GLN A 347 2.47 -26.94 -20.29
CA GLN A 347 3.08 -25.66 -19.93
C GLN A 347 2.55 -25.15 -18.59
N PHE A 348 1.24 -25.22 -18.38
CA PHE A 348 0.64 -24.82 -17.10
C PHE A 348 1.09 -25.71 -15.93
N ILE A 349 1.21 -27.02 -16.11
CA ILE A 349 1.67 -27.93 -15.06
C ILE A 349 3.14 -27.68 -14.74
N ARG A 350 3.99 -27.48 -15.76
CA ARG A 350 5.39 -27.11 -15.55
C ARG A 350 5.51 -25.80 -14.79
N ALA A 351 4.75 -24.77 -15.20
CA ALA A 351 4.71 -23.51 -14.48
C ALA A 351 4.33 -23.73 -13.02
N LEU A 352 3.25 -24.47 -12.78
CA LEU A 352 2.73 -24.71 -11.45
C LEU A 352 3.68 -25.51 -10.55
N TYR A 353 4.44 -26.46 -11.12
CA TYR A 353 5.50 -27.15 -10.39
C TYR A 353 6.53 -26.16 -9.85
N PHE A 354 7.04 -25.25 -10.70
CA PHE A 354 7.96 -24.20 -10.25
C PHE A 354 7.30 -23.24 -9.25
N GLN A 355 6.01 -22.91 -9.43
CA GLN A 355 5.26 -22.07 -8.50
C GLN A 355 5.06 -22.72 -7.12
N ILE A 356 5.09 -24.04 -6.97
CA ILE A 356 5.17 -24.67 -5.65
C ILE A 356 6.61 -24.70 -5.16
N THR A 357 7.51 -25.28 -5.96
CA THR A 357 8.84 -25.67 -5.49
C THR A 357 9.63 -24.46 -5.03
N ILE A 358 9.54 -23.34 -5.75
CA ILE A 358 10.26 -22.11 -5.41
C ILE A 358 9.83 -21.59 -4.03
N PRO A 359 8.56 -21.25 -3.77
CA PRO A 359 8.17 -20.79 -2.44
C PRO A 359 8.27 -21.86 -1.36
N SER A 360 8.09 -23.14 -1.66
CA SER A 360 8.32 -24.21 -0.68
C SER A 360 9.75 -24.21 -0.15
N VAL A 361 10.74 -24.13 -1.05
CA VAL A 361 12.16 -24.16 -0.67
C VAL A 361 12.62 -22.82 -0.09
N VAL A 362 12.24 -21.71 -0.73
CA VAL A 362 12.77 -20.38 -0.39
C VAL A 362 12.04 -19.75 0.80
N LEU A 363 10.77 -20.10 1.03
CA LEU A 363 9.92 -19.41 2.02
C LEU A 363 9.42 -20.36 3.10
N PHE A 364 8.68 -21.40 2.70
CA PHE A 364 7.87 -22.15 3.66
C PHE A 364 8.67 -23.14 4.49
N ILE A 365 9.67 -23.82 3.91
CA ILE A 365 10.58 -24.66 4.68
C ILE A 365 11.34 -23.81 5.71
N PRO A 366 11.97 -22.68 5.35
CA PRO A 366 12.60 -21.82 6.36
C PRO A 366 11.65 -21.30 7.43
N VAL A 367 10.45 -20.86 7.05
CA VAL A 367 9.43 -20.39 8.01
C VAL A 367 9.04 -21.52 8.96
N LEU A 368 8.81 -22.73 8.45
CA LEU A 368 8.49 -23.90 9.25
C LEU A 368 9.63 -24.22 10.24
N VAL A 369 10.88 -24.18 9.78
CA VAL A 369 12.06 -24.40 10.63
C VAL A 369 12.13 -23.34 11.73
N VAL A 370 12.04 -22.06 11.39
CA VAL A 370 12.10 -20.94 12.36
C VAL A 370 10.97 -21.04 13.40
N HIS A 371 9.75 -21.43 13.01
CA HIS A 371 8.63 -21.53 13.94
C HIS A 371 8.64 -22.83 14.78
N THR A 372 9.27 -23.90 14.31
CA THR A 372 9.35 -25.17 15.06
C THR A 372 10.60 -25.28 15.92
N LEU A 373 11.67 -24.54 15.60
CA LEU A 373 12.91 -24.51 16.39
C LEU A 373 12.70 -24.26 17.89
N PRO A 374 11.86 -23.30 18.32
CA PRO A 374 11.60 -23.03 19.74
C PRO A 374 11.03 -24.23 20.52
N PHE A 375 10.41 -25.22 19.85
CA PHE A 375 9.96 -26.46 20.50
C PHE A 375 11.11 -27.35 20.96
N PHE A 376 12.27 -27.29 20.31
CA PHE A 376 13.40 -28.15 20.64
C PHE A 376 14.31 -27.56 21.72
N ASN A 377 14.00 -26.34 22.21
CA ASN A 377 14.74 -25.62 23.23
C ASN A 377 16.26 -25.57 22.94
N LEU A 378 16.62 -25.29 21.69
CA LEU A 378 18.01 -25.24 21.22
C LEU A 378 18.54 -23.80 21.33
N ASN A 379 19.77 -23.64 21.81
CA ASN A 379 20.48 -22.35 21.86
C ASN A 379 21.01 -21.95 20.48
N ILE A 380 20.11 -21.74 19.52
CA ILE A 380 20.44 -21.42 18.13
C ILE A 380 19.83 -20.05 17.81
N SER A 381 20.68 -19.06 17.54
CA SER A 381 20.26 -17.76 16.99
C SER A 381 20.42 -17.76 15.47
N ILE A 382 19.29 -17.72 14.75
CA ILE A 382 19.27 -17.59 13.29
C ILE A 382 18.78 -16.20 12.94
N SER A 383 19.55 -15.48 12.12
CA SER A 383 19.07 -14.25 11.52
C SER A 383 17.91 -14.56 10.57
N THR A 384 16.69 -14.15 10.94
CA THR A 384 15.49 -14.35 10.13
C THR A 384 15.38 -13.35 8.98
N ILE A 385 16.26 -12.34 8.94
CA ILE A 385 16.23 -11.23 7.97
C ILE A 385 16.28 -11.74 6.52
N ILE A 386 17.12 -12.74 6.24
CA ILE A 386 17.25 -13.29 4.87
C ILE A 386 15.93 -13.91 4.42
N PHE A 387 15.23 -14.63 5.30
CA PHE A 387 13.95 -15.27 4.99
C PHE A 387 12.82 -14.24 4.84
N ILE A 388 12.79 -13.21 5.70
CA ILE A 388 11.83 -12.10 5.63
C ILE A 388 12.01 -11.31 4.33
N ASN A 389 13.26 -11.04 3.92
CA ASN A 389 13.53 -10.36 2.66
C ASN A 389 13.14 -11.22 1.45
N ALA A 390 13.43 -12.53 1.49
CA ALA A 390 13.03 -13.46 0.44
C ALA A 390 11.50 -13.54 0.29
N LEU A 391 10.77 -13.48 1.42
CA LEU A 391 9.30 -13.41 1.46
C LEU A 391 8.76 -12.19 0.67
N GLY A 392 9.40 -11.03 0.79
CA GLY A 392 8.99 -9.82 0.08
C GLY A 392 9.07 -9.92 -1.46
N PHE A 393 10.03 -10.67 -2.00
CA PHE A 393 10.24 -10.80 -3.45
C PHE A 393 9.40 -11.89 -4.11
N TYR A 394 8.85 -12.81 -3.33
CA TYR A 394 8.16 -13.98 -3.85
C TYR A 394 7.01 -13.67 -4.84
N PRO A 395 6.09 -12.73 -4.57
CA PRO A 395 5.00 -12.44 -5.52
C PRO A 395 5.51 -12.03 -6.90
N ALA A 396 6.64 -11.31 -6.95
CA ALA A 396 7.28 -10.94 -8.21
C ALA A 396 7.89 -12.16 -8.92
N ILE A 397 8.52 -13.06 -8.18
CA ILE A 397 9.08 -14.30 -8.72
C ILE A 397 7.96 -15.19 -9.27
N ASP A 398 6.86 -15.36 -8.54
CA ASP A 398 5.70 -16.15 -8.97
C ASP A 398 5.12 -15.65 -10.30
N GLY A 399 4.88 -14.33 -10.40
CA GLY A 399 4.43 -13.71 -11.65
C GLY A 399 5.41 -13.90 -12.81
N LEU A 400 6.72 -13.80 -12.54
CA LEU A 400 7.77 -13.96 -13.54
C LEU A 400 7.86 -15.41 -14.05
N VAL A 401 7.72 -16.40 -13.18
CA VAL A 401 7.69 -17.84 -13.55
C VAL A 401 6.57 -18.11 -14.55
N VAL A 402 5.36 -17.60 -14.30
CA VAL A 402 4.22 -17.74 -15.21
C VAL A 402 4.48 -17.06 -16.55
N LEU A 403 5.00 -15.83 -16.51
CA LEU A 403 5.30 -15.05 -17.71
C LEU A 403 6.35 -15.73 -18.60
N ILE A 404 7.37 -16.36 -18.01
CA ILE A 404 8.46 -17.00 -18.76
C ILE A 404 8.04 -18.38 -19.30
N LEU A 405 7.32 -19.18 -18.53
CA LEU A 405 7.06 -20.58 -18.89
C LEU A 405 5.90 -20.76 -19.86
N ILE A 406 4.95 -19.83 -19.89
CA ILE A 406 3.76 -19.93 -20.73
C ILE A 406 3.95 -19.14 -22.03
N LYS A 407 3.90 -19.85 -23.16
CA LYS A 407 4.13 -19.28 -24.49
C LYS A 407 3.19 -18.12 -24.82
N GLU A 408 1.91 -18.26 -24.52
CA GLU A 408 0.88 -17.27 -24.80
C GLU A 408 1.15 -15.94 -24.08
N PHE A 409 1.57 -15.98 -22.82
CA PHE A 409 1.95 -14.78 -22.07
C PHE A 409 3.23 -14.14 -22.63
N ARG A 410 4.25 -14.93 -22.98
CA ARG A 410 5.45 -14.39 -23.64
C ARG A 410 5.14 -13.70 -24.96
N MET A 411 4.26 -14.29 -25.78
CA MET A 411 3.84 -13.68 -27.04
C MET A 411 3.05 -12.39 -26.81
N GLY A 412 2.23 -12.32 -25.77
CA GLY A 412 1.52 -11.09 -25.38
C GLY A 412 2.47 -9.95 -25.02
N VAL A 413 3.55 -10.23 -24.29
CA VAL A 413 4.58 -9.22 -23.94
C VAL A 413 5.35 -8.74 -25.16
N LYS A 414 5.67 -9.64 -26.11
CA LYS A 414 6.41 -9.31 -27.35
C LYS A 414 5.59 -8.57 -28.41
N ARG A 415 4.25 -8.55 -28.30
CA ARG A 415 3.35 -7.88 -29.25
C ARG A 415 3.17 -6.38 -28.98
N LYS A 416 4.08 -5.77 -28.21
CA LYS A 416 4.12 -4.32 -27.97
C LYS A 416 5.23 -3.67 -28.77
#